data_AF-A0A1U9KNJ6-F1
#
_entry.id   AF-A0A1U9KNJ6-F1
#
_cell.length_a   1.000
_cell.length_b   1.000
_cell.length_c   1.000
_cell.angle_alpha   90.00
_cell.angle_beta   90.00
_cell.angle_gamma   90.00
#
_symmetry.space_group_name_H-M   'P 1'
#
loop_
_entity.id
_entity.type
_entity.pdbx_description
1 polymer ?
#
loop_
_entity_poly.entity_id
_entity_poly.type
_entity_poly.pdbx_seq_one_letter_code
_entity_poly.pdbx_strand_id
1 'polypeptide(L)'
;MLNIRTFDAKGGGNVLYKALAHPVASVALQALAARLSTEGGLALYDPDGMATTLVALYAGFRPTAGLYTHDSEQVGQPDGFGGVKLALTALGDGPARNVLAVSFEQEKMLARLGRVTRGGQASLSLHEARLPEAMLSQPRHYLDKLNFATNFAFFRDDERFSTRLVTANYWCDYGARDVQYWLRLYDHAGAILAEWRQPVPDGPAGIVIDSAEVRRRFGLPSFCGQLFIHVIGARGHDVVKYALDIYGKGAEPSLSVTHDANAWPSPRYATLPAPAPGEKIVVWIQNSHATPIPSGAITFNPMGVEDHHAVEGDIGPFASRAVDIGALLPDAVWPMQLELRSGNHVVRPRYEVTEGIRTRIAHLNVERGDLKPEPALRTLSPDLGRGFLLPFPILDPAEFESWVQPTPMSEALRQLPLRLDLFAADGSPLGQHFLGNLPRDHHTAVALHTLVGEAGHADLVYDFRDGGDGDGWLHALMRYRRRENGHTAETSFGSHIFNTLMTWRNEPQSYSGPPPGLTTRLFLKLGQETRRSFCCLIYPASVEGLPSSKTELHLHAADGTEIATETIAINASGSFMVWPHEIFGNDRVAHAGAGGYVLIRDLTCRLFGYHGQRDEAGGFSLDHMFGF
;
A
#
# COMPACT_ATOMS: atom_id res chain seq x y z
N MET A 1 19.14 -7.15 -0.58
CA MET A 1 18.23 -6.08 -0.11
C MET A 1 18.88 -4.73 -0.35
N LEU A 2 18.15 -3.75 -0.87
CA LEU A 2 18.62 -2.38 -0.98
C LEU A 2 18.70 -1.75 0.41
N ASN A 3 19.83 -1.12 0.70
CA ASN A 3 20.06 -0.39 1.93
C ASN A 3 19.45 1.00 1.86
N ILE A 4 18.12 1.06 1.85
CA ILE A 4 17.32 2.28 1.83
C ILE A 4 16.36 2.29 3.00
N ARG A 5 16.09 3.48 3.55
CA ARG A 5 15.01 3.69 4.52
C ARG A 5 13.80 4.24 3.79
N THR A 6 12.69 3.52 3.79
CA THR A 6 11.48 3.89 3.04
C THR A 6 10.37 4.36 3.97
N PHE A 7 10.31 3.86 5.20
CA PHE A 7 9.33 4.22 6.21
C PHE A 7 9.94 4.23 7.61
N ASP A 8 9.40 5.07 8.50
CA ASP A 8 9.70 5.12 9.93
C ASP A 8 8.40 5.16 10.75
N ALA A 9 8.30 4.36 11.81
CA ALA A 9 7.10 4.33 12.64
C ALA A 9 6.83 5.66 13.39
N LYS A 10 7.85 6.48 13.63
CA LYS A 10 7.72 7.79 14.29
C LYS A 10 7.57 8.94 13.29
N GLY A 11 8.38 8.97 12.24
CA GLY A 11 8.43 10.03 11.22
C GLY A 11 7.53 9.82 10.00
N GLY A 12 6.94 8.64 9.83
CA GLY A 12 6.15 8.27 8.65
C GLY A 12 7.02 7.89 7.44
N GLY A 13 6.44 8.04 6.25
CA GLY A 13 7.14 7.76 4.99
C GLY A 13 8.37 8.62 4.76
N ASN A 14 9.44 8.03 4.23
CA ASN A 14 10.68 8.76 3.98
C ASN A 14 10.59 9.60 2.69
N VAL A 15 10.51 10.92 2.85
CA VAL A 15 10.48 11.88 1.74
C VAL A 15 11.75 11.86 0.90
N LEU A 16 12.92 11.60 1.49
CA LEU A 16 14.18 11.52 0.76
C LEU A 16 14.14 10.38 -0.26
N TYR A 17 13.61 9.22 0.12
CA TYR A 17 13.44 8.10 -0.80
C TYR A 17 12.57 8.53 -1.99
N LYS A 18 11.40 9.12 -1.74
CA LYS A 18 10.51 9.57 -2.82
C LYS A 18 11.17 10.61 -3.73
N ALA A 19 11.96 11.53 -3.17
CA ALA A 19 12.71 12.52 -3.93
C ALA A 19 13.77 11.89 -4.84
N LEU A 20 14.52 10.92 -4.33
CA LEU A 20 15.56 10.21 -5.08
C LEU A 20 15.01 9.21 -6.09
N ALA A 21 13.83 8.62 -5.83
CA ALA A 21 13.19 7.62 -6.67
C ALA A 21 12.16 8.20 -7.66
N HIS A 22 11.82 9.50 -7.56
CA HIS A 22 10.88 10.13 -8.48
C HIS A 22 11.41 10.00 -9.93
N PRO A 23 10.59 9.56 -10.91
CA PRO A 23 11.07 9.28 -12.26
C PRO A 23 11.82 10.44 -12.95
N VAL A 24 11.36 11.68 -12.76
CA VAL A 24 12.03 12.88 -13.28
C VAL A 24 13.40 13.10 -12.64
N ALA A 25 13.49 13.07 -11.31
CA ALA A 25 14.74 13.25 -10.58
C ALA A 25 15.74 12.12 -10.90
N SER A 26 15.23 10.90 -11.06
CA SER A 26 16.04 9.70 -11.29
C SER A 26 16.85 9.78 -12.58
N VAL A 27 16.29 10.37 -13.66
CA VAL A 27 17.02 10.58 -14.92
C VAL A 27 18.24 11.47 -14.71
N ALA A 28 18.07 12.59 -13.99
CA ALA A 28 19.16 13.49 -13.68
C ALA A 28 20.21 12.85 -12.75
N LEU A 29 19.77 12.09 -11.75
CA LEU A 29 20.66 11.36 -10.83
C LEU A 29 21.48 10.30 -11.56
N GLN A 30 20.89 9.55 -12.50
CA GLN A 30 21.62 8.57 -13.31
C GLN A 30 22.67 9.22 -14.20
N ALA A 31 22.31 10.31 -14.89
CA ALA A 31 23.26 11.05 -15.71
C ALA A 31 24.43 11.60 -14.87
N LEU A 32 24.12 12.16 -13.70
CA LEU A 32 25.14 12.65 -12.77
C LEU A 32 26.02 11.51 -12.23
N ALA A 33 25.45 10.39 -11.82
CA ALA A 33 26.19 9.23 -11.34
C ALA A 33 27.12 8.67 -12.42
N ALA A 34 26.63 8.53 -13.66
CA ALA A 34 27.42 8.04 -14.78
C ALA A 34 28.60 8.97 -15.06
N ARG A 35 28.37 10.29 -15.13
CA ARG A 35 29.42 11.28 -15.31
C ARG A 35 30.49 11.17 -14.22
N LEU A 36 30.08 11.25 -12.95
CA LEU A 36 31.01 11.24 -11.81
C LEU A 36 31.76 9.92 -11.64
N SER A 37 31.19 8.79 -12.05
CA SER A 37 31.86 7.49 -11.99
C SER A 37 33.07 7.38 -12.94
N THR A 38 33.13 8.22 -13.97
CA THR A 38 34.21 8.23 -14.96
C THR A 38 35.23 9.37 -14.75
N GLU A 39 34.87 10.40 -13.97
CA GLU A 39 35.65 11.63 -13.79
C GLU A 39 36.49 11.60 -12.50
N GLY A 40 37.54 10.77 -12.44
CA GLY A 40 38.50 10.76 -11.33
C GLY A 40 37.92 10.43 -9.95
N GLY A 41 38.61 10.84 -8.87
CA GLY A 41 38.19 10.52 -7.50
C GLY A 41 36.96 11.32 -7.04
N LEU A 42 35.90 10.62 -6.59
CA LEU A 42 34.66 11.17 -6.06
C LEU A 42 34.69 11.15 -4.52
N ALA A 43 34.63 12.33 -3.90
CA ALA A 43 34.33 12.49 -2.49
C ALA A 43 32.86 12.85 -2.29
N LEU A 44 32.24 12.26 -1.27
CA LEU A 44 30.90 12.65 -0.81
C LEU A 44 31.03 13.46 0.47
N TYR A 45 30.37 14.62 0.54
CA TYR A 45 30.13 15.31 1.80
C TYR A 45 28.68 15.07 2.22
N ASP A 46 28.49 14.37 3.34
CA ASP A 46 27.17 13.88 3.77
C ASP A 46 26.71 14.56 5.08
N PRO A 47 26.15 15.78 5.00
CA PRO A 47 25.75 16.52 6.18
C PRO A 47 24.60 15.86 6.96
N ASP A 48 23.74 15.11 6.27
CA ASP A 48 22.44 14.67 6.80
C ASP A 48 22.30 13.14 6.82
N GLY A 49 23.38 12.39 6.55
CA GLY A 49 23.38 10.91 6.59
C GLY A 49 22.66 10.25 5.40
N MET A 50 22.59 10.92 4.25
CA MET A 50 21.84 10.51 3.07
C MET A 50 22.64 9.63 2.10
N ALA A 51 23.98 9.57 2.23
CA ALA A 51 24.85 8.93 1.25
C ALA A 51 24.54 7.46 1.03
N THR A 52 24.20 6.72 2.09
CA THR A 52 23.86 5.29 2.00
C THR A 52 22.64 5.07 1.09
N THR A 53 21.57 5.85 1.27
CA THR A 53 20.36 5.76 0.44
C THR A 53 20.67 6.14 -1.01
N LEU A 54 21.45 7.20 -1.23
CA LEU A 54 21.84 7.63 -2.57
C LEU A 54 22.61 6.54 -3.32
N VAL A 55 23.64 5.96 -2.68
CA VAL A 55 24.48 4.93 -3.29
C VAL A 55 23.70 3.62 -3.49
N ALA A 56 22.78 3.28 -2.57
CA ALA A 56 21.94 2.10 -2.73
C ALA A 56 21.04 2.18 -3.96
N LEU A 57 20.47 3.36 -4.26
CA LEU A 57 19.68 3.58 -5.47
C LEU A 57 20.54 3.76 -6.73
N TYR A 58 21.73 4.33 -6.59
CA TYR A 58 22.61 4.71 -7.70
C TYR A 58 24.07 4.39 -7.37
N ALA A 59 24.51 3.16 -7.70
CA ALA A 59 25.84 2.65 -7.36
C ALA A 59 27.01 3.52 -7.88
N GLY A 60 26.80 4.30 -8.96
CA GLY A 60 27.79 5.21 -9.51
C GLY A 60 28.23 6.34 -8.56
N PHE A 61 27.49 6.61 -7.48
CA PHE A 61 27.89 7.57 -6.44
C PHE A 61 28.78 6.97 -5.35
N ARG A 62 29.14 5.68 -5.41
CA ARG A 62 30.00 5.07 -4.39
C ARG A 62 31.29 5.89 -4.26
N PRO A 63 31.62 6.42 -3.07
CA PRO A 63 32.77 7.30 -2.90
C PRO A 63 34.07 6.54 -3.18
N THR A 64 34.94 7.13 -4.01
CA THR A 64 36.28 6.60 -4.32
C THR A 64 37.40 7.43 -3.70
N ALA A 65 37.08 8.64 -3.24
CA ALA A 65 38.00 9.55 -2.56
C ALA A 65 37.53 9.93 -1.14
N GLY A 66 36.65 9.11 -0.54
CA GLY A 66 36.23 9.21 0.87
C GLY A 66 34.84 9.83 1.08
N LEU A 67 34.26 9.49 2.23
CA LEU A 67 33.03 10.09 2.76
C LEU A 67 33.41 11.09 3.86
N TYR A 68 33.02 12.35 3.71
CA TYR A 68 33.38 13.44 4.61
C TYR A 68 32.17 13.87 5.45
N THR A 69 32.44 14.17 6.72
CA THR A 69 31.46 14.65 7.69
C THR A 69 31.97 15.88 8.42
N HIS A 70 31.05 16.73 8.86
CA HIS A 70 31.35 17.88 9.71
C HIS A 70 31.15 17.59 11.20
N ASP A 71 30.51 16.46 11.53
CA ASP A 71 30.33 16.02 12.90
C ASP A 71 31.62 15.35 13.38
N SER A 72 32.28 15.97 14.37
CA SER A 72 33.55 15.48 14.90
C SER A 72 33.43 14.12 15.58
N GLU A 73 32.27 13.77 16.13
CA GLU A 73 32.06 12.46 16.78
C GLU A 73 31.90 11.35 15.74
N GLN A 74 31.54 11.71 14.51
CA GLN A 74 31.40 10.77 13.40
C GLN A 74 32.72 10.53 12.66
N VAL A 75 33.75 11.36 12.84
CA VAL A 75 35.05 11.15 12.20
C VAL A 75 35.69 9.86 12.72
N GLY A 76 36.21 9.03 11.82
CA GLY A 76 36.79 7.73 12.14
C GLY A 76 35.76 6.60 12.33
N GLN A 77 34.46 6.92 12.40
CA GLN A 77 33.40 5.90 12.41
C GLN A 77 33.26 5.26 11.02
N PRO A 78 32.74 4.03 10.92
CA PRO A 78 32.50 3.37 9.64
C PRO A 78 31.65 4.23 8.69
N ASP A 79 32.05 4.28 7.41
CA ASP A 79 31.34 5.05 6.38
C ASP A 79 30.21 4.28 5.69
N GLY A 80 30.09 2.97 5.95
CA GLY A 80 29.13 2.08 5.30
C GLY A 80 29.55 1.58 3.91
N PHE A 81 30.73 1.96 3.42
CA PHE A 81 31.26 1.61 2.09
C PHE A 81 32.59 0.85 2.13
N GLY A 82 33.08 0.51 3.33
CA GLY A 82 34.31 -0.24 3.58
C GLY A 82 35.46 0.61 4.11
N GLY A 83 35.22 1.87 4.44
CA GLY A 83 36.18 2.80 5.01
C GLY A 83 35.66 3.48 6.28
N VAL A 84 36.18 4.68 6.54
CA VAL A 84 35.79 5.52 7.68
C VAL A 84 35.42 6.91 7.21
N LYS A 85 34.54 7.58 7.96
CA LYS A 85 34.19 8.97 7.72
C LYS A 85 35.39 9.88 8.01
N LEU A 86 35.70 10.78 7.09
CA LEU A 86 36.80 11.74 7.17
C LEU A 86 36.30 13.11 7.64
N ALA A 87 37.17 13.87 8.30
CA ALA A 87 36.85 15.24 8.71
C ALA A 87 36.71 16.14 7.48
N LEU A 88 35.62 16.93 7.40
CA LEU A 88 35.38 17.88 6.30
C LEU A 88 36.54 18.86 6.10
N THR A 89 37.26 19.21 7.17
CA THR A 89 38.43 20.10 7.12
C THR A 89 39.63 19.49 6.38
N ALA A 90 39.69 18.16 6.23
CA ALA A 90 40.74 17.45 5.50
C ALA A 90 40.43 17.26 4.01
N LEU A 91 39.29 17.78 3.51
CA LEU A 91 38.82 17.56 2.15
C LEU A 91 39.79 18.10 1.07
N GLY A 92 40.37 19.28 1.32
CA GLY A 92 41.30 19.93 0.40
C GLY A 92 42.62 19.18 0.22
N ASP A 93 43.03 18.38 1.19
CA ASP A 93 44.24 17.56 1.12
C ASP A 93 43.99 16.23 0.40
N GLY A 94 42.71 15.82 0.28
CA GLY A 94 42.31 14.56 -0.32
C GLY A 94 42.58 14.44 -1.83
N PRO A 95 42.47 13.22 -2.40
CA PRO A 95 42.69 12.94 -3.82
C PRO A 95 41.48 13.29 -4.70
N ALA A 96 40.37 13.74 -4.11
CA ALA A 96 39.12 13.99 -4.81
C ALA A 96 39.28 15.06 -5.90
N ARG A 97 38.76 14.77 -7.10
CA ARG A 97 38.56 15.75 -8.18
C ARG A 97 37.14 16.30 -8.16
N ASN A 98 36.18 15.44 -7.82
CA ASN A 98 34.77 15.79 -7.68
C ASN A 98 34.36 15.66 -6.22
N VAL A 99 33.72 16.70 -5.68
CA VAL A 99 33.14 16.72 -4.35
C VAL A 99 31.64 16.94 -4.48
N LEU A 100 30.85 15.93 -4.15
CA LEU A 100 29.39 16.03 -4.14
C LEU A 100 28.90 16.24 -2.71
N ALA A 101 28.31 17.40 -2.43
CA ALA A 101 27.47 17.55 -1.25
C ALA A 101 26.17 16.77 -1.46
N VAL A 102 25.90 15.78 -0.60
CA VAL A 102 24.68 14.97 -0.63
C VAL A 102 23.52 15.77 -0.05
N SER A 103 23.12 16.82 -0.76
CA SER A 103 22.04 17.73 -0.37
C SER A 103 21.51 18.49 -1.59
N PHE A 104 20.23 18.87 -1.55
CA PHE A 104 19.56 19.67 -2.57
C PHE A 104 19.75 21.20 -2.40
N GLU A 105 20.34 21.62 -1.27
CA GLU A 105 20.56 23.02 -0.89
C GLU A 105 21.87 23.58 -1.46
N GLN A 106 21.89 23.88 -2.77
CA GLN A 106 23.10 24.23 -3.51
C GLN A 106 23.91 25.38 -2.91
N GLU A 107 23.31 26.56 -2.75
CA GLU A 107 24.03 27.77 -2.33
C GLU A 107 24.71 27.58 -0.97
N LYS A 108 23.96 27.04 0.00
CA LYS A 108 24.47 26.72 1.35
C LYS A 108 25.62 25.73 1.29
N MET A 109 25.51 24.68 0.48
CA MET A 109 26.53 23.64 0.38
C MET A 109 27.79 24.14 -0.34
N LEU A 110 27.64 24.83 -1.47
CA LEU A 110 28.79 25.34 -2.24
C LEU A 110 29.56 26.41 -1.45
N ALA A 111 28.86 27.31 -0.74
CA ALA A 111 29.50 28.29 0.14
C ALA A 111 30.30 27.62 1.27
N ARG A 112 29.84 26.48 1.78
CA ARG A 112 30.54 25.69 2.81
C ARG A 112 31.75 24.96 2.23
N LEU A 113 31.57 24.25 1.11
CA LEU A 113 32.64 23.50 0.44
C LEU A 113 33.77 24.40 -0.03
N GLY A 114 33.45 25.61 -0.53
CA GLY A 114 34.45 26.59 -0.98
C GLY A 114 35.47 27.01 0.08
N ARG A 115 35.22 26.74 1.37
CA ARG A 115 36.17 27.00 2.47
C ARG A 115 37.18 25.88 2.71
N VAL A 116 36.91 24.69 2.19
CA VAL A 116 37.68 23.47 2.48
C VAL A 116 38.20 22.77 1.23
N THR A 117 37.66 23.06 0.05
CA THR A 117 38.15 22.53 -1.23
C THR A 117 39.33 23.35 -1.76
N ARG A 118 40.26 22.67 -2.43
CA ARG A 118 41.40 23.31 -3.13
C ARG A 118 41.10 23.59 -4.60
N GLY A 119 41.97 24.37 -5.25
CA GLY A 119 41.92 24.59 -6.70
C GLY A 119 41.93 23.27 -7.49
N GLY A 120 41.08 23.19 -8.52
CA GLY A 120 40.93 21.99 -9.36
C GLY A 120 39.94 20.94 -8.83
N GLN A 121 39.34 21.15 -7.66
CA GLN A 121 38.20 20.34 -7.19
C GLN A 121 36.88 20.95 -7.64
N ALA A 122 36.06 20.17 -8.33
CA ALA A 122 34.69 20.56 -8.68
C ALA A 122 33.76 20.29 -7.49
N SER A 123 33.09 21.33 -7.00
CA SER A 123 32.07 21.22 -5.96
C SER A 123 30.68 21.15 -6.59
N LEU A 124 29.92 20.13 -6.22
CA LEU A 124 28.60 19.81 -6.77
C LEU A 124 27.60 19.58 -5.64
N SER A 125 26.31 19.58 -5.98
CA SER A 125 25.21 19.20 -5.08
C SER A 125 24.17 18.37 -5.84
N LEU A 126 23.14 17.89 -5.15
CA LEU A 126 22.01 17.18 -5.78
C LEU A 126 20.99 18.15 -6.43
N HIS A 127 21.26 19.46 -6.45
CA HIS A 127 20.29 20.46 -6.88
C HIS A 127 19.81 20.31 -8.32
N GLU A 128 20.70 19.92 -9.24
CA GLU A 128 20.32 19.68 -10.65
C GLU A 128 19.33 18.51 -10.81
N ALA A 129 19.24 17.63 -9.81
CA ALA A 129 18.28 16.53 -9.78
C ALA A 129 16.93 16.90 -9.13
N ARG A 130 16.73 18.17 -8.74
CA ARG A 130 15.44 18.59 -8.19
C ARG A 130 14.33 18.47 -9.23
N LEU A 131 13.12 18.15 -8.77
CA LEU A 131 11.94 18.36 -9.58
C LEU A 131 11.81 19.84 -9.99
N PRO A 132 11.30 20.12 -11.20
CA PRO A 132 10.96 21.49 -11.60
C PRO A 132 10.01 22.15 -10.60
N GLU A 133 10.15 23.47 -10.41
CA GLU A 133 9.34 24.22 -9.45
C GLU A 133 7.83 24.06 -9.69
N ALA A 134 7.41 23.95 -10.95
CA ALA A 134 6.01 23.70 -11.35
C ALA A 134 5.45 22.32 -10.93
N MET A 135 6.27 21.45 -10.33
CA MET A 135 5.86 20.17 -9.75
C MET A 135 5.92 20.18 -8.21
N LEU A 136 6.26 21.30 -7.58
CA LEU A 136 6.40 21.41 -6.13
C LEU A 136 5.16 22.08 -5.52
N SER A 137 4.50 21.38 -4.61
CA SER A 137 3.40 21.93 -3.79
C SER A 137 3.90 22.93 -2.72
N GLN A 138 5.15 22.79 -2.29
CA GLN A 138 5.86 23.58 -1.28
C GLN A 138 7.27 23.93 -1.78
N PRO A 139 7.41 24.94 -2.66
CA PRO A 139 8.67 25.21 -3.36
C PRO A 139 9.82 25.68 -2.45
N ARG A 140 9.48 26.26 -1.27
CA ARG A 140 10.47 26.76 -0.29
C ARG A 140 11.27 25.65 0.41
N HIS A 141 10.71 24.45 0.50
CA HIS A 141 11.31 23.33 1.20
C HIS A 141 11.25 22.12 0.29
N TYR A 142 12.33 21.84 -0.45
CA TYR A 142 12.29 20.79 -1.47
C TYR A 142 11.89 19.42 -0.90
N LEU A 143 12.47 19.03 0.24
CA LEU A 143 12.15 17.78 0.95
C LEU A 143 10.91 17.88 1.85
N ASP A 144 9.92 18.70 1.48
CA ASP A 144 8.59 18.65 2.07
C ASP A 144 7.81 17.44 1.52
N LYS A 145 7.14 16.67 2.40
CA LYS A 145 6.37 15.49 2.00
C LYS A 145 5.30 15.81 0.94
N LEU A 146 4.72 17.01 0.97
CA LEU A 146 3.68 17.45 0.03
C LEU A 146 4.21 17.67 -1.39
N ASN A 147 5.54 17.78 -1.59
CA ASN A 147 6.16 17.78 -2.91
C ASN A 147 6.23 16.38 -3.53
N PHE A 148 5.91 15.33 -2.77
CA PHE A 148 6.04 13.94 -3.19
C PHE A 148 4.81 13.11 -2.83
N ALA A 149 3.62 13.69 -3.02
CA ALA A 149 2.37 12.94 -2.97
C ALA A 149 2.29 12.00 -4.17
N THR A 150 2.84 10.80 -4.03
CA THR A 150 3.11 9.86 -5.14
C THR A 150 2.63 8.46 -4.81
N ASN A 151 2.29 7.68 -5.83
CA ASN A 151 2.01 6.24 -5.71
C ASN A 151 2.17 5.54 -7.08
N PHE A 152 2.21 4.21 -7.08
CA PHE A 152 2.15 3.36 -8.26
C PHE A 152 0.82 2.62 -8.34
N ALA A 153 0.37 2.30 -9.54
CA ALA A 153 -0.78 1.43 -9.78
C ALA A 153 -0.48 0.39 -10.87
N PHE A 154 -0.89 -0.85 -10.66
CA PHE A 154 -0.93 -1.85 -11.73
C PHE A 154 -1.90 -1.42 -12.81
N PHE A 155 -1.46 -1.45 -14.06
CA PHE A 155 -2.26 -0.94 -15.18
C PHE A 155 -2.13 -1.88 -16.39
N ARG A 156 -3.27 -2.36 -16.89
CA ARG A 156 -3.34 -3.33 -17.98
C ARG A 156 -4.51 -3.00 -18.90
N ASP A 157 -4.24 -2.91 -20.19
CA ASP A 157 -5.27 -2.91 -21.22
C ASP A 157 -4.87 -3.83 -22.37
N ASP A 158 -5.62 -4.92 -22.56
CA ASP A 158 -5.43 -5.85 -23.66
C ASP A 158 -6.80 -6.30 -24.22
N GLU A 159 -6.83 -7.39 -24.99
CA GLU A 159 -8.08 -7.92 -25.55
C GLU A 159 -9.01 -8.52 -24.49
N ARG A 160 -8.47 -8.98 -23.36
CA ARG A 160 -9.19 -9.67 -22.29
C ARG A 160 -9.53 -8.75 -21.13
N PHE A 161 -8.67 -7.80 -20.78
CA PHE A 161 -8.79 -7.01 -19.55
C PHE A 161 -8.61 -5.51 -19.77
N SER A 162 -9.27 -4.74 -18.90
CA SER A 162 -8.95 -3.34 -18.61
C SER A 162 -8.78 -3.15 -17.10
N THR A 163 -8.07 -2.08 -16.75
CA THR A 163 -7.96 -1.58 -15.39
C THR A 163 -8.53 -0.18 -15.27
N ARG A 164 -9.19 0.13 -14.17
CA ARG A 164 -9.70 1.48 -13.89
C ARG A 164 -9.34 1.90 -12.48
N LEU A 165 -8.54 2.95 -12.37
CA LEU A 165 -8.23 3.60 -11.11
C LEU A 165 -9.32 4.63 -10.80
N VAL A 166 -9.82 4.61 -9.58
CA VAL A 166 -10.79 5.60 -9.08
C VAL A 166 -10.40 6.09 -7.70
N THR A 167 -10.47 7.40 -7.49
CA THR A 167 -10.22 8.05 -6.21
C THR A 167 -11.08 9.32 -6.09
N ALA A 168 -10.93 10.07 -5.00
CA ALA A 168 -11.56 11.36 -4.77
C ALA A 168 -10.53 12.48 -4.68
N ASN A 169 -10.97 13.72 -4.96
CA ASN A 169 -10.27 14.89 -4.46
C ASN A 169 -10.61 15.11 -2.97
N TYR A 170 -9.79 14.56 -2.09
CA TYR A 170 -9.89 14.78 -0.64
C TYR A 170 -8.90 15.86 -0.15
N TRP A 171 -8.01 16.35 -1.02
CA TRP A 171 -7.09 17.45 -0.68
C TRP A 171 -7.82 18.79 -0.59
N CYS A 172 -8.98 18.95 -1.26
CA CYS A 172 -9.79 20.15 -1.20
C CYS A 172 -10.24 20.50 0.22
N ASP A 173 -10.43 19.52 1.10
CA ASP A 173 -10.80 19.74 2.50
C ASP A 173 -9.68 20.37 3.32
N TYR A 174 -8.44 20.25 2.85
CA TYR A 174 -7.27 20.93 3.40
C TYR A 174 -7.01 22.28 2.69
N GLY A 175 -7.97 22.76 1.91
CA GLY A 175 -7.89 24.00 1.16
C GLY A 175 -6.92 23.94 -0.03
N ALA A 176 -6.66 22.75 -0.57
CA ALA A 176 -5.92 22.62 -1.82
C ALA A 176 -6.70 23.27 -2.97
N ARG A 177 -5.96 23.91 -3.88
CA ARG A 177 -6.45 24.56 -5.11
C ARG A 177 -5.51 24.20 -6.24
N ASP A 178 -6.01 24.20 -7.47
CA ASP A 178 -5.25 23.92 -8.68
C ASP A 178 -4.52 22.57 -8.62
N VAL A 179 -5.15 21.56 -8.01
CA VAL A 179 -4.57 20.23 -7.90
C VAL A 179 -4.42 19.62 -9.29
N GLN A 180 -3.26 19.02 -9.57
CA GLN A 180 -2.99 18.36 -10.84
C GLN A 180 -2.36 16.99 -10.61
N TYR A 181 -2.74 16.01 -11.41
CA TYR A 181 -2.08 14.73 -11.45
C TYR A 181 -1.08 14.76 -12.61
N TRP A 182 0.20 14.57 -12.31
CA TRP A 182 1.21 14.21 -13.30
C TRP A 182 1.36 12.69 -13.32
N LEU A 183 1.23 12.11 -14.50
CA LEU A 183 1.05 10.68 -14.71
C LEU A 183 2.05 10.19 -15.74
N ARG A 184 2.68 9.05 -15.47
CA ARG A 184 3.59 8.37 -16.40
C ARG A 184 3.29 6.89 -16.43
N LEU A 185 2.92 6.39 -17.60
CA LEU A 185 2.63 4.98 -17.84
C LEU A 185 3.86 4.26 -18.38
N TYR A 186 4.21 3.14 -17.75
CA TYR A 186 5.25 2.22 -18.20
C TYR A 186 4.65 0.91 -18.70
N ASP A 187 5.27 0.31 -19.71
CA ASP A 187 4.98 -1.06 -20.13
C ASP A 187 5.66 -2.10 -19.24
N HIS A 188 5.54 -3.38 -19.62
CA HIS A 188 6.15 -4.49 -18.90
C HIS A 188 7.68 -4.44 -18.87
N ALA A 189 8.32 -3.83 -19.87
CA ALA A 189 9.77 -3.69 -19.95
C ALA A 189 10.28 -2.42 -19.23
N GLY A 190 9.37 -1.59 -18.71
CA GLY A 190 9.71 -0.32 -18.08
C GLY A 190 9.90 0.84 -19.05
N ALA A 191 9.51 0.66 -20.33
CA ALA A 191 9.52 1.73 -21.32
C ALA A 191 8.34 2.67 -21.09
N ILE A 192 8.58 3.98 -21.26
CA ILE A 192 7.54 5.00 -21.11
C ILE A 192 6.60 4.91 -22.33
N LEU A 193 5.33 4.60 -22.08
CA LEU A 193 4.29 4.58 -23.11
C LEU A 193 3.61 5.94 -23.28
N ALA A 194 3.33 6.62 -22.18
CA ALA A 194 2.67 7.92 -22.18
C ALA A 194 3.00 8.71 -20.92
N GLU A 195 2.96 10.04 -21.04
CA GLU A 195 3.08 10.98 -19.94
C GLU A 195 2.11 12.15 -20.15
N TRP A 196 1.38 12.54 -19.09
CA TRP A 196 0.44 13.66 -19.18
C TRP A 196 0.17 14.32 -17.83
N ARG A 197 -0.45 15.50 -17.90
CA ARG A 197 -1.05 16.18 -16.76
C ARG A 197 -2.56 16.15 -16.86
N GLN A 198 -3.23 15.97 -15.73
CA GLN A 198 -4.67 15.97 -15.61
C GLN A 198 -5.08 16.93 -14.48
N PRO A 199 -5.81 18.02 -14.78
CA PRO A 199 -6.33 18.91 -13.75
C PRO A 199 -7.39 18.18 -12.92
N VAL A 200 -7.45 18.52 -11.63
CA VAL A 200 -8.47 18.05 -10.70
C VAL A 200 -9.33 19.26 -10.32
N PRO A 201 -10.67 19.14 -10.28
CA PRO A 201 -11.54 20.24 -9.82
C PRO A 201 -11.17 20.72 -8.41
N ASP A 202 -11.31 22.01 -8.15
CA ASP A 202 -10.98 22.62 -6.86
C ASP A 202 -11.85 22.16 -5.68
N GLY A 203 -13.05 21.65 -5.98
CA GLY A 203 -13.97 21.09 -5.00
C GLY A 203 -13.81 19.57 -4.85
N PRO A 204 -14.68 18.94 -4.04
CA PRO A 204 -14.86 17.50 -4.07
C PRO A 204 -15.07 17.03 -5.50
N ALA A 205 -14.50 15.89 -5.88
CA ALA A 205 -14.67 15.33 -7.21
C ALA A 205 -14.26 13.87 -7.21
N GLY A 206 -14.93 13.05 -8.03
CA GLY A 206 -14.47 11.72 -8.39
C GLY A 206 -13.41 11.82 -9.47
N ILE A 207 -12.27 11.16 -9.27
CA ILE A 207 -11.16 11.12 -10.21
C ILE A 207 -11.07 9.71 -10.77
N VAL A 208 -11.11 9.59 -12.09
CA VAL A 208 -11.08 8.31 -12.81
C VAL A 208 -9.94 8.33 -13.82
N ILE A 209 -9.17 7.24 -13.87
CA ILE A 209 -8.18 6.98 -14.93
C ILE A 209 -8.45 5.56 -15.43
N ASP A 210 -8.96 5.45 -16.66
CA ASP A 210 -9.33 4.17 -17.28
C ASP A 210 -8.31 3.75 -18.34
N SER A 211 -7.85 2.51 -18.30
CA SER A 211 -6.78 2.04 -19.17
C SER A 211 -7.18 1.97 -20.64
N ALA A 212 -8.45 1.71 -20.94
CA ALA A 212 -8.95 1.70 -22.31
C ALA A 212 -9.06 3.13 -22.85
N GLU A 213 -9.43 4.10 -22.01
CA GLU A 213 -9.38 5.53 -22.37
C GLU A 213 -7.95 5.98 -22.65
N VAL A 214 -7.01 5.68 -21.75
CA VAL A 214 -5.58 6.02 -21.92
C VAL A 214 -5.03 5.38 -23.20
N ARG A 215 -5.30 4.08 -23.42
CA ARG A 215 -4.86 3.37 -24.62
C ARG A 215 -5.35 4.06 -25.89
N ARG A 216 -6.65 4.39 -25.95
CA ARG A 216 -7.27 5.07 -27.09
C ARG A 216 -6.73 6.49 -27.27
N ARG A 217 -6.64 7.27 -26.19
CA ARG A 217 -6.20 8.67 -26.18
C ARG A 217 -4.79 8.83 -26.75
N PHE A 218 -3.88 7.92 -26.42
CA PHE A 218 -2.48 7.96 -26.85
C PHE A 218 -2.16 7.02 -28.02
N GLY A 219 -3.15 6.29 -28.56
CA GLY A 219 -2.94 5.37 -29.67
C GLY A 219 -2.00 4.20 -29.35
N LEU A 220 -2.07 3.66 -28.14
CA LEU A 220 -1.14 2.65 -27.63
C LEU A 220 -1.51 1.22 -28.06
N PRO A 221 -0.53 0.32 -28.22
CA PRO A 221 -0.80 -1.12 -28.31
C PRO A 221 -1.36 -1.65 -26.98
N SER A 222 -1.74 -2.94 -26.95
CA SER A 222 -2.05 -3.61 -25.69
C SER A 222 -0.85 -3.51 -24.74
N PHE A 223 -1.08 -3.31 -23.45
CA PHE A 223 -0.02 -3.18 -22.46
C PHE A 223 -0.41 -3.82 -21.12
N CYS A 224 0.61 -4.20 -20.36
CA CYS A 224 0.53 -4.57 -18.95
C CYS A 224 1.78 -4.02 -18.27
N GLY A 225 1.62 -3.20 -17.23
CA GLY A 225 2.74 -2.51 -16.60
C GLY A 225 2.29 -1.75 -15.36
N GLN A 226 2.81 -0.52 -15.21
CA GLN A 226 2.53 0.30 -14.05
C GLN A 226 2.37 1.78 -14.39
N LEU A 227 1.43 2.43 -13.73
CA LEU A 227 1.19 3.87 -13.76
C LEU A 227 1.83 4.52 -12.54
N PHE A 228 2.79 5.42 -12.75
CA PHE A 228 3.29 6.30 -11.71
C PHE A 228 2.41 7.55 -11.62
N ILE A 229 2.03 7.91 -10.40
CA ILE A 229 1.12 9.01 -10.08
C ILE A 229 1.85 10.00 -9.19
N HIS A 230 1.81 11.28 -9.52
CA HIS A 230 2.24 12.39 -8.67
C HIS A 230 1.13 13.45 -8.61
N VAL A 231 0.61 13.71 -7.41
CA VAL A 231 -0.34 14.79 -7.12
C VAL A 231 0.40 16.08 -6.78
N ILE A 232 0.32 17.05 -7.70
CA ILE A 232 0.84 18.42 -7.55
C ILE A 232 -0.24 19.29 -6.91
N GLY A 233 0.14 20.17 -5.99
CA GLY A 233 -0.79 21.03 -5.25
C GLY A 233 -1.42 20.36 -4.02
N ALA A 234 -0.91 19.19 -3.62
CA ALA A 234 -1.41 18.44 -2.47
C ALA A 234 -1.29 19.24 -1.15
N ARG A 235 -2.30 19.13 -0.29
CA ARG A 235 -2.32 19.69 1.09
C ARG A 235 -2.80 18.67 2.12
N GLY A 236 -2.42 18.86 3.38
CA GLY A 236 -2.79 17.96 4.48
C GLY A 236 -1.89 16.71 4.56
N HIS A 237 -1.93 15.85 3.55
CA HIS A 237 -1.11 14.63 3.50
C HIS A 237 -0.63 14.25 2.09
N ASP A 238 0.40 13.41 2.05
CA ASP A 238 1.11 12.95 0.85
C ASP A 238 0.75 11.51 0.43
N VAL A 239 -0.23 10.92 1.10
CA VAL A 239 -0.75 9.58 0.78
C VAL A 239 -1.76 9.69 -0.36
N VAL A 240 -1.50 8.99 -1.47
CA VAL A 240 -2.42 8.88 -2.61
C VAL A 240 -3.16 7.55 -2.52
N LYS A 241 -4.45 7.62 -2.18
CA LYS A 241 -5.33 6.45 -1.98
C LYS A 241 -6.16 6.22 -3.24
N TYR A 242 -6.39 4.98 -3.64
CA TYR A 242 -7.27 4.67 -4.76
C TYR A 242 -7.87 3.26 -4.67
N ALA A 243 -9.00 3.07 -5.35
CA ALA A 243 -9.51 1.76 -5.72
C ALA A 243 -9.11 1.44 -7.16
N LEU A 244 -8.73 0.21 -7.42
CA LEU A 244 -8.35 -0.30 -8.74
C LEU A 244 -9.27 -1.43 -9.12
N ASP A 245 -10.09 -1.19 -10.15
CA ASP A 245 -10.87 -2.21 -10.81
C ASP A 245 -10.01 -2.93 -11.84
N ILE A 246 -10.16 -4.25 -11.93
CA ILE A 246 -9.68 -5.06 -13.05
C ILE A 246 -10.88 -5.83 -13.55
N TYR A 247 -11.24 -5.62 -14.80
CA TYR A 247 -12.47 -6.18 -15.35
C TYR A 247 -12.24 -6.80 -16.72
N GLY A 248 -12.96 -7.89 -16.95
CA GLY A 248 -12.98 -8.60 -18.22
C GLY A 248 -13.68 -7.80 -19.32
N LYS A 249 -13.22 -8.02 -20.56
CA LYS A 249 -13.82 -7.53 -21.81
C LYS A 249 -14.53 -8.67 -22.53
N GLY A 250 -15.58 -8.33 -23.27
CA GLY A 250 -16.32 -9.30 -24.09
C GLY A 250 -16.87 -10.44 -23.23
N ALA A 251 -16.42 -11.66 -23.50
CA ALA A 251 -16.86 -12.86 -22.78
C ALA A 251 -16.04 -13.20 -21.53
N GLU A 252 -15.00 -12.42 -21.19
CA GLU A 252 -14.18 -12.63 -19.99
C GLU A 252 -14.99 -12.27 -18.72
N PRO A 253 -15.36 -13.25 -17.86
CA PRO A 253 -16.26 -13.02 -16.72
C PRO A 253 -15.57 -12.50 -15.46
N SER A 254 -14.27 -12.21 -15.54
CA SER A 254 -13.43 -11.83 -14.42
C SER A 254 -13.71 -10.41 -13.92
N LEU A 255 -13.77 -10.25 -12.59
CA LEU A 255 -13.97 -8.98 -11.93
C LEU A 255 -13.16 -8.93 -10.64
N SER A 256 -12.40 -7.87 -10.42
CA SER A 256 -11.65 -7.64 -9.20
C SER A 256 -11.66 -6.18 -8.85
N VAL A 257 -11.69 -5.89 -7.55
CA VAL A 257 -11.45 -4.56 -7.01
C VAL A 257 -10.44 -4.70 -5.90
N THR A 258 -9.42 -3.84 -5.91
CA THR A 258 -8.41 -3.76 -4.86
C THR A 258 -8.25 -2.33 -4.41
N HIS A 259 -7.82 -2.12 -3.18
CA HIS A 259 -7.51 -0.80 -2.64
C HIS A 259 -6.02 -0.64 -2.36
N ASP A 260 -5.51 0.56 -2.59
CA ASP A 260 -4.13 0.89 -2.26
C ASP A 260 -3.98 2.28 -1.67
N ALA A 261 -2.98 2.40 -0.82
CA ALA A 261 -2.54 3.63 -0.17
C ALA A 261 -1.03 3.60 0.14
N ASN A 262 -0.36 2.45 -0.01
CA ASN A 262 1.05 2.33 0.32
C ASN A 262 1.90 2.75 -0.88
N ALA A 263 2.72 3.79 -0.70
CA ALA A 263 3.63 4.28 -1.73
C ALA A 263 5.10 3.95 -1.46
N TRP A 264 5.38 3.12 -0.44
CA TRP A 264 6.73 2.83 0.02
C TRP A 264 7.07 1.36 -0.19
N PRO A 265 8.25 1.06 -0.76
CA PRO A 265 8.65 -0.32 -0.89
C PRO A 265 9.07 -0.87 0.46
N SER A 266 8.77 -2.15 0.66
CA SER A 266 9.08 -2.92 1.86
C SER A 266 10.13 -3.98 1.55
N PRO A 267 10.93 -4.41 2.54
CA PRO A 267 11.82 -5.55 2.36
C PRO A 267 11.05 -6.86 2.20
N ARG A 268 9.81 -6.92 2.74
CA ARG A 268 9.06 -8.15 2.93
C ARG A 268 7.56 -7.95 2.78
N TYR A 269 6.91 -8.98 2.25
CA TYR A 269 5.47 -9.07 2.14
C TYR A 269 5.00 -10.49 2.48
N ALA A 270 3.76 -10.61 2.95
CA ALA A 270 3.10 -11.87 3.28
C ALA A 270 1.68 -11.89 2.68
N THR A 271 0.76 -12.68 3.23
CA THR A 271 -0.64 -12.84 2.77
C THR A 271 -0.75 -13.32 1.31
N LEU A 272 0.22 -14.11 0.86
CA LEU A 272 0.17 -14.83 -0.43
C LEU A 272 -0.27 -16.27 -0.16
N PRO A 273 -1.42 -16.72 -0.69
CA PRO A 273 -1.83 -18.11 -0.56
C PRO A 273 -0.99 -19.01 -1.47
N ALA A 274 -0.72 -20.24 -1.04
CA ALA A 274 -0.28 -21.27 -1.98
C ALA A 274 -1.44 -21.66 -2.92
N PRO A 275 -1.15 -22.12 -4.16
CA PRO A 275 -2.19 -22.53 -5.10
C PRO A 275 -3.05 -23.68 -4.56
N ALA A 276 -4.38 -23.57 -4.67
CA ALA A 276 -5.27 -24.72 -4.51
C ALA A 276 -5.27 -25.58 -5.79
N PRO A 277 -5.75 -26.84 -5.74
CA PRO A 277 -5.87 -27.67 -6.93
C PRO A 277 -6.67 -26.97 -8.04
N GLY A 278 -6.07 -26.84 -9.22
CA GLY A 278 -6.67 -26.15 -10.38
C GLY A 278 -6.43 -24.63 -10.42
N GLU A 279 -5.81 -24.04 -9.40
CA GLU A 279 -5.40 -22.64 -9.40
C GLU A 279 -4.00 -22.47 -9.99
N LYS A 280 -3.84 -21.42 -10.79
CA LYS A 280 -2.52 -20.87 -11.15
C LYS A 280 -2.37 -19.52 -10.49
N ILE A 281 -1.29 -19.33 -9.74
CA ILE A 281 -0.98 -18.05 -9.08
C ILE A 281 0.23 -17.40 -9.77
N VAL A 282 0.05 -16.15 -10.20
CA VAL A 282 1.12 -15.29 -10.71
C VAL A 282 1.27 -14.09 -9.78
N VAL A 283 2.49 -13.79 -9.34
CA VAL A 283 2.79 -12.54 -8.64
C VAL A 283 3.41 -11.55 -9.62
N TRP A 284 2.84 -10.33 -9.68
CA TRP A 284 3.36 -9.22 -10.47
C TRP A 284 4.41 -8.45 -9.66
N ILE A 285 5.68 -8.64 -10.02
CA ILE A 285 6.81 -7.90 -9.47
C ILE A 285 7.01 -6.62 -10.29
N GLN A 286 6.64 -5.49 -9.70
CA GLN A 286 6.71 -4.17 -10.33
C GLN A 286 7.86 -3.38 -9.69
N ASN A 287 8.96 -3.22 -10.41
CA ASN A 287 10.12 -2.49 -9.91
C ASN A 287 9.73 -1.03 -9.68
N SER A 288 9.93 -0.51 -8.47
CA SER A 288 9.60 0.88 -8.13
C SER A 288 10.71 1.88 -8.41
N HIS A 289 11.82 1.45 -9.02
CA HIS A 289 13.03 2.25 -9.17
C HIS A 289 13.49 2.40 -10.62
N ALA A 290 14.30 3.44 -10.83
CA ALA A 290 15.01 3.66 -12.08
C ALA A 290 16.23 2.75 -12.27
N THR A 291 16.59 1.92 -11.29
CA THR A 291 17.68 0.93 -11.40
C THR A 291 17.15 -0.48 -11.45
N PRO A 292 17.84 -1.40 -12.14
CA PRO A 292 17.39 -2.78 -12.26
C PRO A 292 17.40 -3.50 -10.91
N ILE A 293 16.47 -4.43 -10.74
CA ILE A 293 16.52 -5.44 -9.68
C ILE A 293 17.44 -6.56 -10.17
N PRO A 294 18.53 -6.88 -9.47
CA PRO A 294 19.43 -7.97 -9.87
C PRO A 294 18.75 -9.34 -9.81
N SER A 295 19.21 -10.27 -10.66
CA SER A 295 18.85 -11.69 -10.60
C SER A 295 18.97 -12.25 -9.18
N GLY A 296 17.94 -12.97 -8.75
CA GLY A 296 17.87 -13.61 -7.44
C GLY A 296 17.68 -12.67 -6.24
N ALA A 297 17.53 -11.36 -6.46
CA ALA A 297 17.27 -10.42 -5.36
C ALA A 297 15.84 -10.49 -4.81
N ILE A 298 14.91 -11.05 -5.60
CA ILE A 298 13.53 -11.35 -5.20
C ILE A 298 13.44 -12.84 -4.90
N THR A 299 12.96 -13.20 -3.72
CA THR A 299 12.75 -14.61 -3.34
C THR A 299 11.37 -14.84 -2.75
N PHE A 300 10.93 -16.09 -2.81
CA PHE A 300 9.72 -16.58 -2.17
C PHE A 300 10.03 -17.81 -1.33
N ASN A 301 9.28 -17.99 -0.25
CA ASN A 301 9.43 -19.14 0.64
C ASN A 301 8.08 -19.46 1.31
N PRO A 302 7.82 -20.71 1.71
CA PRO A 302 6.72 -21.01 2.62
C PRO A 302 6.87 -20.25 3.94
N MET A 303 5.74 -19.79 4.48
CA MET A 303 5.70 -19.03 5.72
C MET A 303 6.43 -19.74 6.86
N GLY A 304 7.44 -19.09 7.43
CA GLY A 304 8.22 -19.64 8.55
C GLY A 304 9.30 -20.64 8.16
N VAL A 305 9.52 -20.87 6.87
CA VAL A 305 10.58 -21.73 6.31
C VAL A 305 11.66 -20.86 5.68
N GLU A 306 12.93 -21.08 6.03
CA GLU A 306 14.07 -20.30 5.54
C GLU A 306 14.63 -20.75 4.18
N ASP A 307 13.98 -21.72 3.52
CA ASP A 307 14.38 -22.16 2.18
C ASP A 307 13.80 -21.20 1.13
N HIS A 308 14.67 -20.34 0.59
CA HIS A 308 14.29 -19.23 -0.30
C HIS A 308 14.49 -19.62 -1.76
N HIS A 309 13.42 -19.49 -2.54
CA HIS A 309 13.43 -19.75 -3.98
C HIS A 309 13.55 -18.44 -4.76
N ALA A 310 14.65 -18.31 -5.50
CA ALA A 310 15.03 -17.06 -6.15
C ALA A 310 14.35 -16.88 -7.52
N VAL A 311 13.97 -15.65 -7.84
CA VAL A 311 13.52 -15.27 -9.18
C VAL A 311 14.73 -14.94 -10.05
N GLU A 312 15.01 -15.80 -11.03
CA GLU A 312 16.16 -15.66 -11.92
C GLU A 312 15.97 -14.61 -13.01
N GLY A 313 17.02 -13.88 -13.37
CA GLY A 313 17.03 -12.82 -14.39
C GLY A 313 16.71 -11.44 -13.82
N ASP A 314 17.46 -10.44 -14.31
CA ASP A 314 17.28 -9.04 -13.91
C ASP A 314 15.89 -8.52 -14.29
N ILE A 315 15.34 -7.62 -13.46
CA ILE A 315 14.09 -6.90 -13.75
C ILE A 315 14.46 -5.43 -13.99
N GLY A 316 14.22 -4.94 -15.21
CA GLY A 316 14.62 -3.61 -15.64
C GLY A 316 14.03 -2.46 -14.78
N PRO A 317 14.59 -1.25 -14.91
CA PRO A 317 14.01 -0.03 -14.32
C PRO A 317 12.52 0.11 -14.61
N PHE A 318 11.69 0.30 -13.59
CA PHE A 318 10.22 0.41 -13.71
C PHE A 318 9.52 -0.74 -14.47
N ALA A 319 10.20 -1.86 -14.72
CA ALA A 319 9.63 -3.01 -15.42
C ALA A 319 8.67 -3.77 -14.51
N SER A 320 7.74 -4.50 -15.15
CA SER A 320 6.78 -5.39 -14.50
C SER A 320 6.98 -6.82 -14.97
N ARG A 321 7.18 -7.74 -14.04
CA ARG A 321 7.43 -9.16 -14.33
C ARG A 321 6.39 -10.05 -13.65
N ALA A 322 5.80 -10.95 -14.42
CA ALA A 322 4.99 -12.05 -13.91
C ALA A 322 5.91 -13.17 -13.37
N VAL A 323 5.64 -13.64 -12.15
CA VAL A 323 6.30 -14.79 -11.53
C VAL A 323 5.28 -15.88 -11.27
N ASP A 324 5.45 -17.04 -11.89
CA ASP A 324 4.59 -18.21 -11.72
C ASP A 324 4.96 -18.94 -10.42
N ILE A 325 4.08 -18.87 -9.42
CA ILE A 325 4.34 -19.41 -8.08
C ILE A 325 4.34 -20.94 -8.07
N GLY A 326 3.46 -21.57 -8.84
CA GLY A 326 3.40 -23.04 -8.91
C GLY A 326 4.64 -23.63 -9.59
N ALA A 327 5.26 -22.89 -10.52
CA ALA A 327 6.54 -23.29 -11.12
C ALA A 327 7.73 -23.08 -10.17
N LEU A 328 7.71 -22.02 -9.35
CA LEU A 328 8.79 -21.68 -8.44
C LEU A 328 8.79 -22.56 -7.18
N LEU A 329 7.60 -22.92 -6.68
CA LEU A 329 7.35 -23.67 -5.46
C LEU A 329 6.32 -24.79 -5.73
N PRO A 330 6.71 -25.88 -6.42
CA PRO A 330 5.78 -26.91 -6.89
C PRO A 330 5.11 -27.71 -5.76
N ASP A 331 5.74 -27.78 -4.59
CA ASP A 331 5.23 -28.51 -3.43
C ASP A 331 4.33 -27.63 -2.54
N ALA A 332 4.23 -26.32 -2.81
CA ALA A 332 3.35 -25.42 -2.07
C ALA A 332 1.90 -25.60 -2.50
N VAL A 333 1.05 -26.03 -1.57
CA VAL A 333 -0.37 -26.29 -1.80
C VAL A 333 -1.22 -25.63 -0.73
N TRP A 334 -2.35 -25.03 -1.12
CA TRP A 334 -3.33 -24.49 -0.18
C TRP A 334 -3.71 -25.53 0.89
N PRO A 335 -3.78 -25.18 2.20
CA PRO A 335 -3.75 -23.83 2.77
C PRO A 335 -2.39 -23.41 3.33
N MET A 336 -1.28 -23.76 2.67
CA MET A 336 0.00 -23.13 2.96
C MET A 336 -0.03 -21.62 2.65
N GLN A 337 0.80 -20.87 3.35
CA GLN A 337 1.03 -19.43 3.14
C GLN A 337 2.45 -19.23 2.64
N LEU A 338 2.64 -18.21 1.82
CA LEU A 338 3.94 -17.86 1.23
C LEU A 338 4.35 -16.44 1.64
N GLU A 339 5.65 -16.25 1.73
CA GLU A 339 6.31 -14.97 1.98
C GLU A 339 7.07 -14.52 0.73
N LEU A 340 7.20 -13.19 0.58
CA LEU A 340 8.00 -12.56 -0.44
C LEU A 340 9.10 -11.74 0.22
N ARG A 341 10.35 -11.97 -0.19
CA ARG A 341 11.49 -11.11 0.11
C ARG A 341 11.77 -10.24 -1.10
N SER A 342 11.24 -9.03 -1.07
CA SER A 342 11.37 -8.04 -2.13
C SER A 342 12.59 -7.13 -1.97
N GLY A 343 13.23 -7.12 -0.80
CA GLY A 343 14.48 -6.39 -0.59
C GLY A 343 14.38 -4.88 -0.81
N ASN A 344 13.23 -4.26 -0.54
CA ASN A 344 12.89 -2.86 -0.78
C ASN A 344 12.74 -2.47 -2.26
N HIS A 345 12.56 -3.42 -3.18
CA HIS A 345 12.47 -3.12 -4.62
C HIS A 345 11.07 -2.83 -5.17
N VAL A 346 10.01 -3.18 -4.44
CA VAL A 346 8.64 -3.13 -4.97
C VAL A 346 7.68 -2.50 -3.96
N VAL A 347 6.71 -1.76 -4.47
CA VAL A 347 5.60 -1.18 -3.70
C VAL A 347 4.37 -2.07 -3.89
N ARG A 348 3.84 -2.62 -2.78
CA ARG A 348 2.64 -3.45 -2.68
C ARG A 348 2.37 -4.34 -3.92
N PRO A 349 3.06 -5.49 -4.03
CA PRO A 349 2.90 -6.39 -5.16
C PRO A 349 1.51 -7.01 -5.17
N ARG A 350 1.02 -7.30 -6.37
CA ARG A 350 -0.29 -7.93 -6.61
C ARG A 350 -0.10 -9.36 -7.08
N TYR A 351 -1.01 -10.23 -6.70
CA TYR A 351 -1.08 -11.57 -7.23
C TYR A 351 -2.39 -11.77 -7.97
N GLU A 352 -2.30 -12.52 -9.06
CA GLU A 352 -3.39 -12.91 -9.93
C GLU A 352 -3.58 -14.42 -9.80
N VAL A 353 -4.81 -14.85 -9.56
CA VAL A 353 -5.18 -16.27 -9.53
C VAL A 353 -6.10 -16.57 -10.68
N THR A 354 -5.70 -17.51 -11.54
CA THR A 354 -6.54 -18.06 -12.59
C THR A 354 -7.07 -19.42 -12.17
N GLU A 355 -8.39 -19.61 -12.27
CA GLU A 355 -9.09 -20.87 -12.01
C GLU A 355 -10.16 -21.07 -13.10
N GLY A 356 -10.00 -22.08 -13.94
CA GLY A 356 -10.87 -22.29 -15.10
C GLY A 356 -10.86 -21.09 -16.04
N ILE A 357 -12.03 -20.50 -16.28
CA ILE A 357 -12.19 -19.31 -17.14
C ILE A 357 -12.07 -17.98 -16.38
N ARG A 358 -11.90 -18.02 -15.05
CA ARG A 358 -11.94 -16.83 -14.20
C ARG A 358 -10.56 -16.47 -13.70
N THR A 359 -10.39 -15.17 -13.50
CA THR A 359 -9.19 -14.55 -12.97
C THR A 359 -9.60 -13.58 -11.89
N ARG A 360 -8.91 -13.63 -10.75
CA ARG A 360 -9.06 -12.68 -9.66
C ARG A 360 -7.71 -12.09 -9.29
N ILE A 361 -7.70 -10.86 -8.82
CA ILE A 361 -6.49 -10.17 -8.37
C ILE A 361 -6.68 -9.68 -6.94
N ALA A 362 -5.64 -9.88 -6.13
CA ALA A 362 -5.50 -9.34 -4.79
C ALA A 362 -4.05 -8.85 -4.58
N HIS A 363 -3.73 -8.39 -3.38
CA HIS A 363 -2.41 -7.84 -3.05
C HIS A 363 -1.81 -8.48 -1.81
N LEU A 364 -0.48 -8.42 -1.74
CA LEU A 364 0.29 -8.83 -0.56
C LEU A 364 0.43 -7.66 0.40
N ASN A 365 0.37 -7.95 1.70
CA ASN A 365 0.55 -6.93 2.75
C ASN A 365 1.98 -6.89 3.28
N VAL A 366 2.37 -5.72 3.79
CA VAL A 366 3.71 -5.49 4.35
C VAL A 366 3.91 -6.32 5.60
N GLU A 367 4.90 -7.21 5.55
CA GLU A 367 5.41 -7.89 6.73
C GLU A 367 6.37 -6.95 7.47
N ARG A 368 6.07 -6.64 8.73
CA ARG A 368 6.74 -5.60 9.51
C ARG A 368 7.98 -6.15 10.22
N GLY A 369 9.16 -5.77 9.72
CA GLY A 369 10.44 -6.13 10.35
C GLY A 369 10.75 -5.41 11.67
N ASP A 370 10.01 -4.35 12.01
CA ASP A 370 10.19 -3.58 13.24
C ASP A 370 9.29 -4.06 14.40
N LEU A 371 8.28 -4.88 14.11
CA LEU A 371 7.41 -5.47 15.13
C LEU A 371 8.07 -6.68 15.79
N LYS A 372 7.91 -6.75 17.11
CA LYS A 372 8.42 -7.84 17.96
C LYS A 372 7.28 -8.33 18.86
N PRO A 373 7.36 -9.57 19.38
CA PRO A 373 6.51 -10.03 20.46
C PRO A 373 6.44 -9.00 21.59
N GLU A 374 5.22 -8.66 21.99
CA GLU A 374 4.89 -7.67 23.00
C GLU A 374 4.20 -8.34 24.19
N PRO A 375 4.94 -8.64 25.28
CA PRO A 375 4.39 -9.30 26.46
C PRO A 375 3.21 -8.56 27.10
N ALA A 376 3.18 -7.22 27.00
CA ALA A 376 2.10 -6.42 27.58
C ALA A 376 0.72 -6.73 27.00
N LEU A 377 0.65 -7.34 25.80
CA LEU A 377 -0.63 -7.73 25.19
C LEU A 377 -1.39 -8.79 26.01
N ARG A 378 -0.66 -9.62 26.76
CA ARG A 378 -1.25 -10.68 27.60
C ARG A 378 -1.98 -10.13 28.82
N THR A 379 -1.64 -8.90 29.21
CA THR A 379 -2.15 -8.25 30.42
C THR A 379 -2.65 -6.84 30.09
N LEU A 380 -3.26 -6.65 28.91
CA LEU A 380 -3.93 -5.40 28.59
C LEU A 380 -4.99 -5.09 29.65
N SER A 381 -5.16 -3.80 29.96
CA SER A 381 -6.19 -3.39 30.91
C SER A 381 -7.56 -3.89 30.42
N PRO A 382 -8.41 -4.44 31.30
CA PRO A 382 -9.80 -4.76 30.98
C PRO A 382 -10.58 -3.55 30.43
N ASP A 383 -10.15 -2.31 30.72
CA ASP A 383 -10.76 -1.08 30.18
C ASP A 383 -10.57 -0.92 28.66
N LEU A 384 -9.62 -1.63 28.05
CA LEU A 384 -9.48 -1.73 26.59
C LEU A 384 -10.38 -2.83 26.00
N GLY A 385 -11.14 -3.53 26.85
CA GLY A 385 -12.02 -4.64 26.49
C GLY A 385 -11.27 -5.75 25.76
N ARG A 386 -11.72 -6.08 24.55
CA ARG A 386 -11.15 -7.13 23.69
C ARG A 386 -9.81 -6.75 23.03
N GLY A 387 -9.34 -5.52 23.20
CA GLY A 387 -8.05 -5.07 22.65
C GLY A 387 -8.07 -4.98 21.12
N PHE A 388 -7.11 -5.63 20.47
CA PHE A 388 -6.96 -5.63 19.01
C PHE A 388 -8.00 -6.53 18.34
N LEU A 389 -8.72 -5.96 17.37
CA LEU A 389 -9.73 -6.65 16.57
C LEU A 389 -9.35 -6.56 15.09
N LEU A 390 -9.43 -7.68 14.37
CA LEU A 390 -9.48 -7.69 12.91
C LEU A 390 -10.89 -8.09 12.47
N PRO A 391 -11.78 -7.13 12.15
CA PRO A 391 -13.13 -7.42 11.67
C PRO A 391 -13.14 -7.80 10.18
N PHE A 392 -13.95 -8.78 9.80
CA PHE A 392 -14.22 -9.14 8.40
C PHE A 392 -15.63 -9.70 8.21
N PRO A 393 -16.25 -9.47 7.04
CA PRO A 393 -17.64 -9.87 6.81
C PRO A 393 -17.78 -11.39 6.75
N ILE A 394 -18.93 -11.86 7.21
CA ILE A 394 -19.45 -13.17 6.83
C ILE A 394 -20.59 -12.87 5.86
N LEU A 395 -20.34 -13.12 4.58
CA LEU A 395 -21.38 -13.03 3.55
C LEU A 395 -22.37 -14.17 3.72
N ASP A 396 -23.58 -14.02 3.16
CA ASP A 396 -24.65 -15.01 3.29
C ASP A 396 -24.15 -16.44 3.00
N PRO A 397 -24.11 -17.33 4.01
CA PRO A 397 -23.62 -18.71 3.84
C PRO A 397 -24.41 -19.53 2.80
N ALA A 398 -25.64 -19.13 2.48
CA ALA A 398 -26.44 -19.73 1.42
C ALA A 398 -25.95 -19.36 0.01
N GLU A 399 -25.33 -18.19 -0.15
CA GLU A 399 -24.77 -17.72 -1.43
C GLU A 399 -23.25 -17.89 -1.53
N PHE A 400 -22.55 -17.87 -0.40
CA PHE A 400 -21.10 -17.81 -0.33
C PHE A 400 -20.48 -18.86 0.58
N GLU A 401 -19.28 -19.27 0.21
CA GLU A 401 -18.34 -19.94 1.09
C GLU A 401 -17.26 -18.94 1.46
N SER A 402 -17.06 -18.74 2.76
CA SER A 402 -16.05 -17.85 3.31
C SER A 402 -14.99 -18.63 4.08
N TRP A 403 -13.72 -18.30 3.86
CA TRP A 403 -12.59 -18.81 4.63
C TRP A 403 -11.75 -17.68 5.18
N VAL A 404 -11.20 -17.88 6.37
CA VAL A 404 -10.18 -17.02 6.97
C VAL A 404 -8.92 -17.83 7.27
N GLN A 405 -7.77 -17.27 6.93
CA GLN A 405 -6.46 -17.83 7.18
C GLN A 405 -5.64 -16.76 7.92
N PRO A 406 -5.48 -16.86 9.26
CA PRO A 406 -4.62 -15.96 10.00
C PRO A 406 -3.19 -15.97 9.46
N THR A 407 -2.55 -14.81 9.44
CA THR A 407 -1.22 -14.63 8.84
C THR A 407 -0.27 -13.96 9.83
N PRO A 408 0.85 -14.61 10.19
CA PRO A 408 1.93 -13.96 10.93
C PRO A 408 2.57 -12.85 10.08
N MET A 409 2.71 -11.64 10.63
CA MET A 409 3.18 -10.46 9.89
C MET A 409 4.49 -9.87 10.40
N SER A 410 5.24 -10.65 11.18
CA SER A 410 6.62 -10.37 11.58
C SER A 410 7.35 -11.69 11.76
N GLU A 411 8.53 -11.86 11.17
CA GLU A 411 9.41 -13.04 11.40
C GLU A 411 9.73 -13.29 12.89
N ALA A 412 9.67 -12.25 13.73
CA ALA A 412 9.87 -12.39 15.16
C ALA A 412 8.73 -13.16 15.85
N LEU A 413 7.56 -13.24 15.20
CA LEU A 413 6.39 -13.95 15.67
C LEU A 413 6.44 -15.42 15.22
N ARG A 414 6.63 -16.31 16.20
CA ARG A 414 6.73 -17.76 15.99
C ARG A 414 5.42 -18.51 16.19
N GLN A 415 4.42 -17.85 16.78
CA GLN A 415 3.16 -18.44 17.20
C GLN A 415 2.07 -17.36 17.25
N LEU A 416 0.80 -17.78 17.09
CA LEU A 416 -0.37 -16.93 17.00
C LEU A 416 -1.51 -17.49 17.88
N PRO A 417 -1.69 -16.96 19.11
CA PRO A 417 -2.77 -17.33 20.01
C PRO A 417 -4.05 -16.62 19.62
N LEU A 418 -5.03 -17.35 19.06
CA LEU A 418 -6.16 -16.75 18.35
C LEU A 418 -7.52 -17.37 18.66
N ARG A 419 -8.55 -16.55 18.51
CA ARG A 419 -9.96 -16.93 18.49
C ARG A 419 -10.72 -16.07 17.49
N LEU A 420 -11.84 -16.61 17.01
CA LEU A 420 -12.86 -15.88 16.28
C LEU A 420 -14.05 -15.58 17.19
N ASP A 421 -14.48 -14.33 17.25
CA ASP A 421 -15.77 -13.93 17.83
C ASP A 421 -16.75 -13.68 16.67
N LEU A 422 -17.94 -14.28 16.71
CA LEU A 422 -18.91 -14.29 15.60
C LEU A 422 -20.15 -13.46 15.95
N PHE A 423 -20.60 -12.60 15.03
CA PHE A 423 -21.74 -11.69 15.23
C PHE A 423 -22.72 -11.73 14.06
N ALA A 424 -24.01 -11.65 14.37
CA ALA A 424 -25.04 -11.41 13.38
C ALA A 424 -25.00 -9.94 12.90
N ALA A 425 -25.71 -9.63 11.81
CA ALA A 425 -25.72 -8.27 11.27
C ALA A 425 -26.23 -7.21 12.28
N ASP A 426 -27.15 -7.56 13.17
CA ASP A 426 -27.69 -6.66 14.20
C ASP A 426 -26.74 -6.46 15.41
N GLY A 427 -25.61 -7.16 15.43
CA GLY A 427 -24.59 -7.13 16.46
C GLY A 427 -24.77 -8.13 17.61
N SER A 428 -25.78 -9.00 17.54
CA SER A 428 -25.93 -10.08 18.51
C SER A 428 -24.82 -11.13 18.36
N PRO A 429 -24.28 -11.67 19.47
CA PRO A 429 -23.24 -12.69 19.41
C PRO A 429 -23.83 -14.03 18.94
N LEU A 430 -23.19 -14.63 17.93
CA LEU A 430 -23.52 -15.96 17.41
C LEU A 430 -22.66 -17.07 18.03
N GLY A 431 -21.50 -16.72 18.58
CA GLY A 431 -20.63 -17.65 19.27
C GLY A 431 -19.16 -17.30 19.14
N GLN A 432 -18.30 -18.21 19.58
CA GLN A 432 -16.85 -18.09 19.47
C GLN A 432 -16.24 -19.39 18.97
N HIS A 433 -15.14 -19.29 18.22
CA HIS A 433 -14.38 -20.43 17.73
C HIS A 433 -12.90 -20.27 18.05
N PHE A 434 -12.41 -21.08 19.00
CA PHE A 434 -11.02 -21.04 19.46
C PHE A 434 -10.11 -21.74 18.44
N LEU A 435 -9.06 -21.05 18.01
CA LEU A 435 -8.09 -21.56 17.03
C LEU A 435 -6.86 -22.18 17.69
N GLY A 436 -6.65 -21.93 18.99
CA GLY A 436 -5.43 -22.33 19.67
C GLY A 436 -4.28 -21.35 19.46
N ASN A 437 -3.09 -21.77 19.88
CA ASN A 437 -1.83 -21.09 19.61
C ASN A 437 -1.19 -21.70 18.35
N LEU A 438 -1.52 -21.14 17.18
CA LEU A 438 -1.07 -21.64 15.89
C LEU A 438 0.44 -21.39 15.72
N PRO A 439 1.25 -22.37 15.29
CA PRO A 439 2.65 -22.10 14.94
C PRO A 439 2.72 -21.20 13.70
N ARG A 440 3.83 -20.48 13.49
CA ARG A 440 4.00 -19.57 12.34
C ARG A 440 3.72 -20.24 10.99
N ASP A 441 4.14 -21.48 10.83
CA ASP A 441 3.99 -22.30 9.62
C ASP A 441 2.68 -23.11 9.60
N HIS A 442 1.65 -22.70 10.35
CA HIS A 442 0.38 -23.42 10.37
C HIS A 442 -0.30 -23.47 8.98
N HIS A 443 -0.99 -24.58 8.72
CA HIS A 443 -1.77 -24.81 7.50
C HIS A 443 -3.28 -24.77 7.82
N THR A 444 -3.74 -23.68 8.41
CA THR A 444 -5.13 -23.55 8.88
C THR A 444 -5.90 -22.56 8.02
N ALA A 445 -7.00 -23.01 7.42
CA ALA A 445 -8.02 -22.16 6.82
C ALA A 445 -9.39 -22.52 7.41
N VAL A 446 -10.04 -21.57 8.08
CA VAL A 446 -11.28 -21.81 8.82
C VAL A 446 -12.46 -21.48 7.93
N ALA A 447 -13.36 -22.44 7.73
CA ALA A 447 -14.56 -22.29 6.90
C ALA A 447 -15.70 -21.59 7.67
N LEU A 448 -15.71 -20.26 7.66
CA LEU A 448 -16.68 -19.43 8.40
C LEU A 448 -18.15 -19.77 8.07
N HIS A 449 -18.43 -20.08 6.80
CA HIS A 449 -19.75 -20.46 6.32
C HIS A 449 -20.29 -21.78 6.90
N THR A 450 -19.47 -22.54 7.64
CA THR A 450 -19.90 -23.74 8.37
C THR A 450 -20.14 -23.48 9.85
N LEU A 451 -19.70 -22.31 10.36
CA LEU A 451 -19.81 -21.94 11.77
C LEU A 451 -21.10 -21.17 12.08
N VAL A 452 -21.67 -20.48 11.08
CA VAL A 452 -22.90 -19.69 11.21
C VAL A 452 -23.87 -19.99 10.07
N GLY A 453 -25.16 -19.83 10.34
CA GLY A 453 -26.24 -20.02 9.36
C GLY A 453 -26.75 -18.73 8.69
N GLU A 454 -26.20 -17.58 9.07
CA GLU A 454 -26.65 -16.26 8.60
C GLU A 454 -25.46 -15.31 8.34
N ALA A 455 -25.74 -14.20 7.65
CA ALA A 455 -24.76 -13.16 7.37
C ALA A 455 -24.49 -12.27 8.59
N GLY A 456 -23.31 -11.64 8.60
CA GLY A 456 -22.86 -10.77 9.68
C GLY A 456 -21.37 -10.47 9.55
N HIS A 457 -20.62 -10.62 10.64
CA HIS A 457 -19.16 -10.54 10.61
C HIS A 457 -18.51 -11.39 11.70
N ALA A 458 -17.19 -11.51 11.60
CA ALA A 458 -16.36 -12.04 12.66
C ALA A 458 -15.21 -11.09 12.98
N ASP A 459 -14.77 -11.14 14.23
CA ASP A 459 -13.53 -10.51 14.68
C ASP A 459 -12.49 -11.60 14.96
N LEU A 460 -11.31 -11.50 14.33
CA LEU A 460 -10.14 -12.23 14.79
C LEU A 460 -9.50 -11.45 15.95
N VAL A 461 -9.28 -12.15 17.07
CA VAL A 461 -8.77 -11.58 18.32
C VAL A 461 -7.66 -12.45 18.91
N TYR A 462 -6.80 -11.84 19.73
CA TYR A 462 -5.83 -12.60 20.53
C TYR A 462 -6.53 -13.39 21.65
N ASP A 463 -6.12 -14.64 21.86
CA ASP A 463 -6.59 -15.48 22.97
C ASP A 463 -5.43 -16.28 23.57
N PHE A 464 -4.84 -15.73 24.63
CA PHE A 464 -3.62 -16.24 25.27
C PHE A 464 -3.84 -17.40 26.25
N ARG A 465 -5.02 -18.05 26.27
CA ARG A 465 -5.31 -19.10 27.26
C ARG A 465 -4.33 -20.29 27.22
N ASP A 466 -3.78 -20.58 26.04
CA ASP A 466 -2.76 -21.63 25.81
C ASP A 466 -1.33 -21.04 25.72
N GLY A 467 -1.12 -19.84 26.27
CA GLY A 467 0.12 -19.09 26.09
C GLY A 467 0.18 -18.40 24.73
N GLY A 468 1.36 -18.32 24.13
CA GLY A 468 1.54 -17.61 22.88
C GLY A 468 2.04 -16.16 23.03
N ASP A 469 2.41 -15.55 21.90
CA ASP A 469 2.82 -14.15 21.82
C ASP A 469 1.94 -13.40 20.81
N GLY A 470 1.90 -12.08 20.95
CA GLY A 470 1.30 -11.19 19.97
C GLY A 470 2.21 -9.99 19.72
N ASP A 471 2.00 -9.28 18.63
CA ASP A 471 2.74 -8.06 18.29
C ASP A 471 1.83 -6.84 18.06
N GLY A 472 0.51 -7.01 18.23
CA GLY A 472 -0.49 -5.98 18.01
C GLY A 472 -0.86 -5.79 16.54
N TRP A 473 -0.48 -6.73 15.65
CA TRP A 473 -0.68 -6.61 14.21
C TRP A 473 -1.33 -7.87 13.63
N LEU A 474 -2.49 -8.28 14.16
CA LEU A 474 -3.26 -9.43 13.63
C LEU A 474 -3.60 -9.18 12.17
N HIS A 475 -3.30 -10.15 11.31
CA HIS A 475 -3.70 -10.15 9.91
C HIS A 475 -4.30 -11.49 9.55
N ALA A 476 -5.07 -11.49 8.47
CA ALA A 476 -5.53 -12.69 7.83
C ALA A 476 -5.76 -12.46 6.34
N LEU A 477 -5.67 -13.55 5.58
CA LEU A 477 -6.27 -13.65 4.26
C LEU A 477 -7.72 -14.14 4.41
N MET A 478 -8.64 -13.44 3.78
CA MET A 478 -10.04 -13.84 3.67
C MET A 478 -10.35 -14.17 2.21
N ARG A 479 -10.97 -15.34 1.99
CA ARG A 479 -11.40 -15.83 0.67
C ARG A 479 -12.91 -15.99 0.66
N TYR A 480 -13.58 -15.46 -0.36
CA TYR A 480 -15.03 -15.53 -0.54
C TYR A 480 -15.34 -16.14 -1.89
N ARG A 481 -15.96 -17.32 -1.91
CA ARG A 481 -16.37 -18.01 -3.14
C ARG A 481 -17.89 -18.02 -3.26
N ARG A 482 -18.41 -17.51 -4.37
CA ARG A 482 -19.82 -17.57 -4.69
C ARG A 482 -20.22 -18.98 -5.11
N ARG A 483 -21.22 -19.56 -4.46
CA ARG A 483 -21.66 -20.95 -4.68
C ARG A 483 -22.22 -21.18 -6.08
N GLU A 484 -23.03 -20.24 -6.58
CA GLU A 484 -23.75 -20.40 -7.85
C GLU A 484 -22.80 -20.60 -9.04
N ASN A 485 -21.67 -19.89 -9.06
CA ASN A 485 -20.82 -19.82 -10.26
C ASN A 485 -19.32 -19.93 -9.98
N GLY A 486 -18.91 -20.14 -8.73
CA GLY A 486 -17.52 -20.32 -8.33
C GLY A 486 -16.65 -19.06 -8.37
N HIS A 487 -17.20 -17.84 -8.49
CA HIS A 487 -16.36 -16.63 -8.46
C HIS A 487 -15.72 -16.51 -7.09
N THR A 488 -14.40 -16.30 -7.06
CA THR A 488 -13.68 -16.10 -5.82
C THR A 488 -13.11 -14.68 -5.75
N ALA A 489 -13.21 -14.05 -4.60
CA ALA A 489 -12.50 -12.83 -4.25
C ALA A 489 -11.62 -13.06 -3.01
N GLU A 490 -10.50 -12.37 -2.95
CA GLU A 490 -9.56 -12.43 -1.83
C GLU A 490 -9.20 -11.04 -1.34
N THR A 491 -9.08 -10.90 -0.02
CA THR A 491 -8.72 -9.65 0.64
C THR A 491 -7.90 -9.96 1.89
N SER A 492 -7.07 -9.01 2.30
CA SER A 492 -6.29 -9.12 3.53
C SER A 492 -6.01 -7.74 4.12
N PHE A 493 -6.06 -7.64 5.45
CA PHE A 493 -5.78 -6.40 6.19
C PHE A 493 -5.42 -6.69 7.66
N GLY A 494 -5.11 -5.62 8.41
CA GLY A 494 -4.65 -5.64 9.79
C GLY A 494 -5.63 -5.15 10.86
N SER A 495 -5.45 -5.64 12.09
CA SER A 495 -6.21 -5.23 13.27
C SER A 495 -5.82 -3.85 13.80
N HIS A 496 -6.76 -3.25 14.53
CA HIS A 496 -6.52 -2.11 15.43
C HIS A 496 -7.33 -2.28 16.73
N ILE A 497 -7.15 -1.37 17.68
CA ILE A 497 -8.10 -1.21 18.79
C ILE A 497 -9.20 -0.26 18.30
N PHE A 498 -10.47 -0.63 18.47
CA PHE A 498 -11.59 0.11 17.92
C PHE A 498 -12.56 0.60 19.00
N ASN A 499 -13.05 1.83 18.81
CA ASN A 499 -14.20 2.40 19.53
C ASN A 499 -14.13 2.26 21.06
N THR A 500 -12.97 2.58 21.63
CA THR A 500 -12.78 2.79 23.07
C THR A 500 -12.21 4.18 23.30
N LEU A 501 -12.49 4.74 24.47
CA LEU A 501 -11.89 6.01 24.92
C LEU A 501 -10.46 5.83 25.46
N MET A 502 -10.11 4.60 25.83
CA MET A 502 -8.80 4.26 26.35
C MET A 502 -7.79 4.10 25.21
N THR A 503 -6.58 4.57 25.42
CA THR A 503 -5.49 4.43 24.45
C THR A 503 -4.44 3.46 24.94
N TRP A 504 -3.86 2.72 24.02
CA TRP A 504 -2.65 1.93 24.25
C TRP A 504 -1.61 2.34 23.23
N ARG A 505 -0.63 3.13 23.67
CA ARG A 505 0.39 3.74 22.80
C ARG A 505 -0.26 4.58 21.68
N ASN A 506 -0.16 4.15 20.44
CA ASN A 506 -0.70 4.82 19.26
C ASN A 506 -2.09 4.28 18.83
N GLU A 507 -2.68 3.38 19.63
CA GLU A 507 -4.01 2.82 19.39
C GLU A 507 -5.07 3.44 20.31
N PRO A 508 -6.34 3.61 19.88
CA PRO A 508 -6.87 3.43 18.52
C PRO A 508 -6.18 4.31 17.48
N GLN A 509 -5.70 3.71 16.38
CA GLN A 509 -4.92 4.43 15.37
C GLN A 509 -5.63 5.68 14.84
N SER A 510 -4.90 6.78 14.72
CA SER A 510 -5.30 7.99 14.01
C SER A 510 -4.31 8.30 12.89
N TYR A 511 -4.81 8.63 11.69
CA TYR A 511 -3.98 8.89 10.50
C TYR A 511 -3.44 10.33 10.45
N SER A 512 -4.05 11.26 11.19
CA SER A 512 -3.77 12.70 11.11
C SER A 512 -3.30 13.32 12.43
N GLY A 513 -3.14 12.55 13.51
CA GLY A 513 -2.77 13.06 14.83
C GLY A 513 -2.64 11.96 15.89
N PRO A 514 -2.49 12.32 17.18
CA PRO A 514 -2.52 11.36 18.27
C PRO A 514 -3.90 10.68 18.41
N PRO A 515 -3.97 9.49 19.03
CA PRO A 515 -5.24 8.82 19.33
C PRO A 515 -6.11 9.63 20.32
N PRO A 516 -7.44 9.38 20.38
CA PRO A 516 -8.18 8.37 19.61
C PRO A 516 -8.82 8.95 18.33
N GLY A 517 -8.65 8.23 17.20
CA GLY A 517 -9.39 8.52 15.97
C GLY A 517 -10.78 7.85 15.98
N LEU A 518 -11.78 8.53 16.54
CA LEU A 518 -13.17 8.00 16.70
C LEU A 518 -14.14 8.48 15.62
N THR A 519 -13.66 8.70 14.40
CA THR A 519 -14.51 9.12 13.29
C THR A 519 -14.26 8.28 12.06
N THR A 520 -15.29 8.21 11.22
CA THR A 520 -15.27 7.51 9.94
C THR A 520 -15.37 8.50 8.82
N ARG A 521 -14.49 8.32 7.82
CA ARG A 521 -14.64 8.90 6.51
C ARG A 521 -14.19 7.88 5.47
N LEU A 522 -15.13 7.25 4.78
CA LEU A 522 -14.85 6.28 3.72
C LEU A 522 -15.40 6.79 2.38
N PHE A 523 -14.73 6.42 1.30
CA PHE A 523 -15.13 6.73 -0.05
C PHE A 523 -15.51 5.45 -0.79
N LEU A 524 -16.80 5.28 -1.07
CA LEU A 524 -17.32 4.18 -1.87
C LEU A 524 -17.55 4.67 -3.29
N LYS A 525 -16.70 4.30 -4.24
CA LYS A 525 -16.94 4.60 -5.65
C LYS A 525 -18.20 3.88 -6.14
N LEU A 526 -18.96 4.52 -7.02
CA LEU A 526 -20.02 3.83 -7.75
C LEU A 526 -19.43 2.86 -8.78
N GLY A 527 -20.29 1.96 -9.25
CA GLY A 527 -19.96 1.02 -10.30
C GLY A 527 -19.82 1.68 -11.67
N GLN A 528 -19.69 0.87 -12.71
CA GLN A 528 -19.64 1.33 -14.10
C GLN A 528 -20.41 0.37 -14.98
N GLU A 529 -21.16 0.94 -15.93
CA GLU A 529 -21.99 0.17 -16.86
C GLU A 529 -22.93 -0.75 -16.06
N THR A 530 -22.82 -2.07 -16.24
CA THR A 530 -23.67 -3.07 -15.57
C THR A 530 -23.13 -3.48 -14.20
N ARG A 531 -21.91 -3.07 -13.83
CA ARG A 531 -21.29 -3.40 -12.55
C ARG A 531 -21.81 -2.45 -11.48
N ARG A 532 -22.21 -3.00 -10.33
CA ARG A 532 -22.69 -2.25 -9.15
C ARG A 532 -21.68 -2.40 -8.03
N SER A 533 -21.29 -1.29 -7.42
CA SER A 533 -20.47 -1.30 -6.20
C SER A 533 -21.35 -1.47 -4.96
N PHE A 534 -20.78 -2.05 -3.91
CA PHE A 534 -21.37 -2.13 -2.57
C PHE A 534 -20.31 -1.97 -1.50
N CYS A 535 -20.73 -1.75 -0.26
CA CYS A 535 -19.84 -1.75 0.89
C CYS A 535 -20.45 -2.53 2.06
N CYS A 536 -19.71 -3.48 2.64
CA CYS A 536 -20.04 -3.99 3.97
C CYS A 536 -19.36 -3.10 5.01
N LEU A 537 -20.17 -2.37 5.78
CA LEU A 537 -19.73 -1.60 6.93
C LEU A 537 -19.84 -2.44 8.19
N ILE A 538 -18.79 -2.46 8.99
CA ILE A 538 -18.73 -3.14 10.28
C ILE A 538 -18.47 -2.07 11.34
N TYR A 539 -19.16 -2.16 12.47
CA TYR A 539 -18.88 -1.36 13.67
C TYR A 539 -18.13 -2.23 14.69
N PRO A 540 -16.81 -2.43 14.54
CA PRO A 540 -16.03 -3.21 15.49
C PRO A 540 -15.98 -2.47 16.83
N ALA A 541 -16.25 -3.17 17.94
CA ALA A 541 -16.21 -2.57 19.27
C ALA A 541 -15.29 -3.36 20.19
N SER A 542 -14.20 -2.75 20.64
CA SER A 542 -13.32 -3.37 21.64
C SER A 542 -13.99 -3.41 23.01
N VAL A 543 -14.90 -2.49 23.32
CA VAL A 543 -15.67 -2.44 24.58
C VAL A 543 -17.17 -2.61 24.34
N GLU A 544 -17.88 -3.11 25.34
CA GLU A 544 -19.34 -3.33 25.28
C GLU A 544 -20.14 -2.07 25.65
N GLY A 545 -21.46 -2.09 25.39
CA GLY A 545 -22.40 -1.06 25.85
C GLY A 545 -22.34 0.26 25.08
N LEU A 546 -21.70 0.28 23.90
CA LEU A 546 -21.65 1.47 23.05
C LEU A 546 -22.99 1.72 22.35
N PRO A 547 -23.36 3.00 22.12
CA PRO A 547 -24.55 3.33 21.34
C PRO A 547 -24.36 2.93 19.86
N SER A 548 -25.49 2.78 19.16
CA SER A 548 -25.49 2.61 17.71
C SER A 548 -24.84 3.80 17.00
N SER A 549 -24.23 3.53 15.86
CA SER A 549 -23.63 4.54 15.01
C SER A 549 -24.68 5.53 14.48
N LYS A 550 -24.24 6.73 14.12
CA LYS A 550 -25.03 7.69 13.35
C LYS A 550 -24.28 7.98 12.07
N THR A 551 -24.50 7.12 11.08
CA THR A 551 -23.72 7.10 9.84
C THR A 551 -24.49 7.79 8.72
N GLU A 552 -23.91 8.85 8.16
CA GLU A 552 -24.44 9.60 7.04
C GLU A 552 -23.81 9.09 5.73
N LEU A 553 -24.66 8.84 4.73
CA LEU A 553 -24.29 8.41 3.40
C LEU A 553 -24.63 9.54 2.43
N HIS A 554 -23.61 10.19 1.86
CA HIS A 554 -23.79 11.30 0.91
C HIS A 554 -23.48 10.80 -0.50
N LEU A 555 -24.49 10.75 -1.37
CA LEU A 555 -24.33 10.44 -2.78
C LEU A 555 -23.89 11.70 -3.53
N HIS A 556 -22.74 11.62 -4.21
CA HIS A 556 -22.20 12.70 -5.03
C HIS A 556 -22.12 12.29 -6.50
N ALA A 557 -22.35 13.26 -7.39
CA ALA A 557 -21.96 13.18 -8.79
C ALA A 557 -20.42 13.22 -8.94
N ALA A 558 -19.93 12.91 -10.14
CA ALA A 558 -18.51 12.92 -10.44
C ALA A 558 -17.84 14.30 -10.23
N ASP A 559 -18.59 15.40 -10.39
CA ASP A 559 -18.10 16.77 -10.15
C ASP A 559 -18.15 17.19 -8.67
N GLY A 560 -18.53 16.27 -7.77
CA GLY A 560 -18.68 16.50 -6.33
C GLY A 560 -20.01 17.11 -5.90
N THR A 561 -20.91 17.42 -6.82
CA THR A 561 -22.27 17.88 -6.49
C THR A 561 -22.98 16.83 -5.64
N GLU A 562 -23.44 17.20 -4.44
CA GLU A 562 -24.26 16.30 -3.61
C GLU A 562 -25.65 16.14 -4.23
N ILE A 563 -26.08 14.89 -4.43
CA ILE A 563 -27.37 14.51 -5.02
C ILE A 563 -28.39 14.16 -3.95
N ALA A 564 -27.97 13.40 -2.94
CA ALA A 564 -28.82 12.94 -1.86
C ALA A 564 -28.00 12.55 -0.64
N THR A 565 -28.64 12.61 0.53
CA THR A 565 -28.07 12.16 1.80
C THR A 565 -29.08 11.27 2.49
N GLU A 566 -28.61 10.13 3.02
CA GLU A 566 -29.39 9.19 3.82
C GLU A 566 -28.66 8.89 5.13
N THR A 567 -29.39 8.47 6.16
CA THR A 567 -28.80 8.09 7.46
C THR A 567 -29.12 6.64 7.78
N ILE A 568 -28.10 5.90 8.21
CA ILE A 568 -28.24 4.54 8.73
C ILE A 568 -27.70 4.48 10.17
N ALA A 569 -28.13 3.46 10.90
CA ALA A 569 -27.62 3.15 12.23
C ALA A 569 -27.11 1.70 12.24
N ILE A 570 -25.92 1.50 12.78
CA ILE A 570 -25.30 0.18 12.95
C ILE A 570 -25.11 0.00 14.45
N ASN A 571 -25.58 -1.11 15.02
CA ASN A 571 -25.33 -1.40 16.43
C ASN A 571 -23.84 -1.71 16.65
N ALA A 572 -23.34 -1.47 17.85
CA ALA A 572 -21.99 -1.86 18.22
C ALA A 572 -21.81 -3.38 18.04
N SER A 573 -20.68 -3.80 17.45
CA SER A 573 -20.44 -5.17 16.99
C SER A 573 -21.45 -5.67 15.95
N GLY A 574 -22.16 -4.77 15.26
CA GLY A 574 -23.01 -5.08 14.11
C GLY A 574 -22.36 -4.75 12.77
N SER A 575 -23.08 -5.05 11.69
CA SER A 575 -22.65 -4.77 10.31
C SER A 575 -23.83 -4.44 9.40
N PHE A 576 -23.60 -3.64 8.37
CA PHE A 576 -24.63 -3.20 7.43
C PHE A 576 -24.13 -3.25 5.98
N MET A 577 -24.95 -3.77 5.08
CA MET A 577 -24.64 -3.82 3.66
C MET A 577 -25.18 -2.58 2.95
N VAL A 578 -24.28 -1.75 2.42
CA VAL A 578 -24.59 -0.56 1.66
C VAL A 578 -24.63 -0.90 0.17
N TRP A 579 -25.83 -0.94 -0.39
CA TRP A 579 -26.08 -0.95 -1.83
C TRP A 579 -26.60 0.43 -2.26
N PRO A 580 -25.79 1.26 -2.97
CA PRO A 580 -26.19 2.62 -3.33
C PRO A 580 -27.53 2.70 -4.07
N HIS A 581 -27.81 1.73 -4.94
CA HIS A 581 -29.05 1.70 -5.72
C HIS A 581 -30.28 1.28 -4.91
N GLU A 582 -30.11 0.52 -3.84
CA GLU A 582 -31.20 0.16 -2.92
C GLU A 582 -31.52 1.32 -1.97
N ILE A 583 -30.49 2.06 -1.55
CA ILE A 583 -30.61 3.18 -0.60
C ILE A 583 -31.12 4.46 -1.29
N PHE A 584 -30.49 4.86 -2.40
CA PHE A 584 -30.82 6.13 -3.06
C PHE A 584 -31.78 5.98 -4.25
N GLY A 585 -31.99 4.75 -4.73
CA GLY A 585 -32.74 4.45 -5.95
C GLY A 585 -31.88 4.51 -7.22
N ASN A 586 -32.27 3.71 -8.23
CA ASN A 586 -31.52 3.61 -9.51
C ASN A 586 -31.39 4.97 -10.22
N ASP A 587 -32.42 5.80 -10.23
CA ASP A 587 -32.42 7.08 -10.94
C ASP A 587 -31.36 8.05 -10.39
N ARG A 588 -31.22 8.12 -9.06
CA ARG A 588 -30.22 8.99 -8.42
C ARG A 588 -28.81 8.47 -8.64
N VAL A 589 -28.61 7.15 -8.56
CA VAL A 589 -27.31 6.53 -8.86
C VAL A 589 -26.93 6.73 -10.33
N ALA A 590 -27.89 6.62 -11.25
CA ALA A 590 -27.67 6.90 -12.66
C ALA A 590 -27.34 8.39 -12.90
N HIS A 591 -28.01 9.30 -12.18
CA HIS A 591 -27.72 10.74 -12.23
C HIS A 591 -26.31 11.07 -11.72
N ALA A 592 -25.83 10.38 -10.68
CA ALA A 592 -24.45 10.51 -10.20
C ALA A 592 -23.41 10.13 -11.27
N GLY A 593 -23.76 9.15 -12.11
CA GLY A 593 -23.01 8.78 -13.31
C GLY A 593 -21.64 8.15 -13.04
N ALA A 594 -20.88 7.97 -14.11
CA ALA A 594 -19.54 7.42 -14.04
C ALA A 594 -18.60 8.37 -13.29
N GLY A 595 -18.02 7.88 -12.18
CA GLY A 595 -17.18 8.69 -11.30
C GLY A 595 -17.92 9.28 -10.10
N GLY A 596 -19.25 9.13 -10.03
CA GLY A 596 -19.99 9.37 -8.80
C GLY A 596 -19.56 8.43 -7.68
N TYR A 597 -19.87 8.82 -6.44
CA TYR A 597 -19.43 8.10 -5.25
C TYR A 597 -20.36 8.36 -4.07
N VAL A 598 -20.28 7.49 -3.06
CA VAL A 598 -20.90 7.69 -1.75
C VAL A 598 -19.80 8.03 -0.75
N LEU A 599 -19.89 9.21 -0.14
CA LEU A 599 -19.07 9.58 1.01
C LEU A 599 -19.78 9.08 2.28
N ILE A 600 -19.11 8.20 3.02
CA ILE A 600 -19.64 7.59 4.25
C ILE A 600 -18.99 8.30 5.42
N ARG A 601 -19.80 8.95 6.27
CA ARG A 601 -19.32 9.74 7.40
C ARG A 601 -19.96 9.27 8.70
N ASP A 602 -19.14 9.18 9.74
CA ASP A 602 -19.63 8.96 11.09
C ASP A 602 -18.75 9.73 12.07
N LEU A 603 -19.36 10.54 12.94
CA LEU A 603 -18.64 11.31 13.96
C LEU A 603 -18.73 10.68 15.36
N THR A 604 -19.48 9.59 15.48
CA THR A 604 -19.75 8.88 16.74
C THR A 604 -18.85 7.67 16.93
N CYS A 605 -18.41 7.06 15.83
CA CYS A 605 -17.57 5.87 15.85
C CYS A 605 -16.65 5.76 14.62
N ARG A 606 -15.67 4.87 14.73
CA ARG A 606 -14.84 4.37 13.64
C ARG A 606 -15.43 3.06 13.10
N LEU A 607 -15.86 3.08 11.85
CA LEU A 607 -16.34 1.92 11.11
C LEU A 607 -15.19 1.32 10.31
N PHE A 608 -15.36 0.04 9.98
CA PHE A 608 -14.47 -0.71 9.12
C PHE A 608 -15.23 -1.12 7.85
N GLY A 609 -14.68 -0.86 6.66
CA GLY A 609 -15.39 -1.00 5.40
C GLY A 609 -14.75 -2.02 4.46
N TYR A 610 -15.57 -2.82 3.80
CA TYR A 610 -15.17 -3.70 2.69
C TYR A 610 -15.94 -3.31 1.44
N HIS A 611 -15.23 -2.88 0.40
CA HIS A 611 -15.79 -2.49 -0.89
C HIS A 611 -15.78 -3.68 -1.84
N GLY A 612 -16.90 -3.96 -2.47
CA GLY A 612 -16.98 -4.94 -3.52
C GLY A 612 -17.70 -4.43 -4.76
N GLN A 613 -17.60 -5.21 -5.83
CA GLN A 613 -18.40 -5.03 -7.03
C GLN A 613 -19.09 -6.33 -7.41
N ARG A 614 -20.29 -6.20 -7.99
CA ARG A 614 -21.01 -7.30 -8.65
C ARG A 614 -21.47 -6.88 -10.03
N ASP A 615 -21.53 -7.83 -10.95
CA ASP A 615 -22.24 -7.67 -12.22
C ASP A 615 -23.38 -8.68 -12.35
N GLU A 616 -24.21 -8.49 -13.38
CA GLU A 616 -25.38 -9.32 -13.67
C GLU A 616 -25.01 -10.75 -14.09
N ALA A 617 -23.79 -10.99 -14.57
CA ALA A 617 -23.28 -12.33 -14.89
C ALA A 617 -22.76 -13.08 -13.64
N GLY A 618 -22.91 -12.47 -12.46
CA GLY A 618 -22.44 -12.99 -11.19
C GLY A 618 -20.93 -12.82 -10.99
N GLY A 619 -20.30 -11.89 -11.71
CA GLY A 619 -19.03 -11.28 -11.37
C GLY A 619 -19.05 -10.80 -9.91
N PHE A 620 -17.98 -11.03 -9.16
CA PHE A 620 -17.92 -10.69 -7.74
C PHE A 620 -16.49 -10.38 -7.31
N SER A 621 -16.34 -9.28 -6.58
CA SER A 621 -15.08 -8.87 -5.96
C SER A 621 -15.33 -8.24 -4.59
N LEU A 622 -14.32 -8.27 -3.72
CA LEU A 622 -14.36 -7.68 -2.38
C LEU A 622 -12.94 -7.40 -1.89
N ASP A 623 -12.67 -6.17 -1.43
CA ASP A 623 -11.45 -5.82 -0.72
C ASP A 623 -11.75 -4.82 0.40
N HIS A 624 -10.91 -4.80 1.44
CA HIS A 624 -10.99 -3.79 2.49
C HIS A 624 -10.81 -2.37 1.91
N MET A 625 -11.40 -1.37 2.56
CA MET A 625 -11.33 0.02 2.15
C MET A 625 -10.42 0.83 3.08
N PHE A 626 -9.67 1.77 2.51
CA PHE A 626 -9.00 2.79 3.30
C PHE A 626 -9.95 3.96 3.61
N GLY A 627 -9.88 4.47 4.84
CA GLY A 627 -10.45 5.77 5.18
C GLY A 627 -9.69 6.89 4.49
N PHE A 628 -10.37 7.98 4.16
CA PHE A 628 -9.83 9.11 3.39
C PHE A 628 -9.36 10.24 4.29
#